data_AF-A0A9P0LH77-F1
#
_entry.id   AF-A0A9P0LH77-F1
#
_cell.length_a   1.000
_cell.length_b   1.000
_cell.length_c   1.000
_cell.angle_alpha   90.00
_cell.angle_beta   90.00
_cell.angle_gamma   90.00
#
_symmetry.space_group_name_H-M   'P 1'
#
loop_
_entity.id
_entity.type
_entity.pdbx_description
1 polymer ?
#
loop_
_entity_poly.entity_id
_entity_poly.type
_entity_poly.pdbx_seq_one_letter_code
_entity_poly.pdbx_strand_id
1 'polypeptide(L)'
;MSSHICDIYFRAMLCPVVSKHFYNVRTTEVDPTDVRHDNSFMGFRPTVSLRFPEAVAMRYKVLNIGKGSANEVNLENFGYCNYISPKHAVIFFDEYTNHYELINYAPCGTYVNNVLYSNNTSTKRPEVTVSSDEKCANVEIQVRDIIDKKRKISRVRKSSLDNKMTAVDCIDKLECCCSNNQDDLRKGWEGSAVLSHGSLLRFGCVSFVFSIVECTSP
;
A
#
# COMPACT_ATOMS: atom_id res chain seq x y z
N MET A 1 35.41 3.94 26.76
CA MET A 1 34.94 3.05 25.68
C MET A 1 34.00 3.89 24.83
N SER A 2 34.42 4.09 23.59
CA SER A 2 34.10 5.24 22.75
C SER A 2 32.71 5.16 22.15
N SER A 3 32.03 6.31 22.17
CA SER A 3 30.76 6.67 21.57
C SER A 3 30.74 6.48 20.05
N HIS A 4 30.33 5.30 19.58
CA HIS A 4 30.17 5.00 18.15
C HIS A 4 28.92 4.17 17.86
N ILE A 5 27.72 4.69 18.12
CA ILE A 5 26.48 4.13 17.53
C ILE A 5 25.49 5.27 17.27
N CYS A 6 25.92 6.27 16.49
CA CYS A 6 25.03 7.33 16.05
C CYS A 6 25.29 7.71 14.59
N ASP A 7 25.99 6.90 13.79
CA ASP A 7 26.31 7.25 12.39
C ASP A 7 25.30 6.74 11.36
N ILE A 8 24.14 6.24 11.81
CA ILE A 8 23.02 5.80 10.95
C ILE A 8 21.73 6.40 11.53
N TYR A 9 21.65 7.73 11.65
CA TYR A 9 20.54 8.39 12.37
C TYR A 9 19.17 8.07 11.73
N PHE A 10 18.50 7.06 12.27
CA PHE A 10 17.11 6.74 12.03
C PHE A 10 16.28 7.88 12.62
N ARG A 11 15.84 8.82 11.79
CA ARG A 11 15.02 9.96 12.26
C ARG A 11 13.53 9.66 12.23
N ALA A 12 13.13 8.55 11.62
CA ALA A 12 11.74 8.11 11.57
C ALA A 12 11.60 6.60 11.46
N MET A 13 10.40 6.12 11.73
CA MET A 13 10.00 4.71 11.61
C MET A 13 8.57 4.58 11.08
N LEU A 14 8.30 3.46 10.42
CA LEU A 14 6.94 2.99 10.14
C LEU A 14 6.55 1.93 11.15
N CYS A 15 5.59 2.25 11.99
CA CYS A 15 5.13 1.38 13.05
C CYS A 15 3.80 0.73 12.63
N PRO A 16 3.73 -0.61 12.47
CA PRO A 16 2.51 -1.25 11.98
C PRO A 16 1.36 -1.11 12.97
N VAL A 17 0.17 -0.80 12.44
CA VAL A 17 -1.07 -0.79 13.22
C VAL A 17 -1.51 -2.24 13.43
N VAL A 18 -1.64 -2.65 14.69
CA VAL A 18 -1.94 -4.04 15.07
C VAL A 18 -3.40 -4.24 15.48
N SER A 19 -4.08 -3.16 15.85
CA SER A 19 -5.51 -3.17 16.15
C SER A 19 -6.07 -1.76 16.08
N LYS A 20 -7.39 -1.61 16.30
CA LYS A 20 -8.10 -0.32 16.26
C LYS A 20 -7.48 0.79 17.13
N HIS A 21 -6.75 0.43 18.19
CA HIS A 21 -6.20 1.40 19.14
C HIS A 21 -4.70 1.20 19.41
N PHE A 22 -4.01 0.32 18.68
CA PHE A 22 -2.61 0.01 18.99
C PHE A 22 -1.75 -0.09 17.73
N TYR A 23 -0.52 0.38 17.85
CA TYR A 23 0.55 0.22 16.86
C TYR A 23 1.82 -0.28 17.54
N ASN A 24 2.58 -1.13 16.86
CA ASN A 24 3.80 -1.72 17.41
C ASN A 24 4.99 -0.82 17.12
N VAL A 25 5.66 -0.32 18.16
CA VAL A 25 6.90 0.47 18.02
C VAL A 25 8.16 -0.39 18.16
N ARG A 26 8.01 -1.68 18.47
CA ARG A 26 9.12 -2.61 18.64
C ARG A 26 9.94 -2.71 17.35
N THR A 27 11.23 -2.47 17.47
CA THR A 27 12.25 -2.82 16.47
C THR A 27 13.55 -3.18 17.19
N THR A 28 14.48 -3.81 16.48
CA THR A 28 15.84 -4.08 17.00
C THR A 28 16.79 -2.90 16.76
N GLU A 29 16.40 -1.93 15.95
CA GLU A 29 17.25 -0.85 15.47
C GLU A 29 17.17 0.43 16.31
N VAL A 30 16.06 0.63 17.01
CA VAL A 30 15.74 1.86 17.78
C VAL A 30 15.16 1.45 19.13
N ASP A 31 15.63 2.05 20.21
CA ASP A 31 15.02 1.84 21.53
C ASP A 31 13.61 2.46 21.55
N PRO A 32 12.57 1.72 21.98
CA PRO A 32 11.22 2.28 22.06
C PRO A 32 11.11 3.58 22.85
N THR A 33 12.01 3.83 23.81
CA THR A 33 12.03 5.07 24.62
C THR A 33 12.46 6.32 23.84
N ASP A 34 13.20 6.14 22.74
CA ASP A 34 13.65 7.23 21.85
C ASP A 34 12.56 7.66 20.84
N VAL A 35 11.49 6.87 20.74
CA VAL A 35 10.33 7.21 19.93
C VAL A 35 9.56 8.30 20.65
N ARG A 36 9.15 9.34 19.93
CA ARG A 36 8.31 10.38 20.54
C ARG A 36 6.94 9.79 20.94
N HIS A 37 6.45 10.13 22.13
CA HIS A 37 5.21 9.58 22.72
C HIS A 37 4.14 10.66 22.96
N ASP A 38 4.20 11.79 22.27
CA ASP A 38 3.22 12.86 22.51
C ASP A 38 1.79 12.37 22.20
N ASN A 39 0.93 12.43 23.22
CA ASN A 39 -0.52 12.18 23.20
C ASN A 39 -1.04 11.20 22.12
N SER A 40 -1.43 10.00 22.55
CA SER A 40 -2.11 8.95 21.74
C SER A 40 -2.73 9.46 20.43
N PHE A 41 -2.00 9.36 19.33
CA PHE A 41 -2.42 9.95 18.05
C PHE A 41 -3.74 9.34 17.59
N MET A 42 -4.77 10.16 17.39
CA MET A 42 -6.12 9.70 17.01
C MET A 42 -6.67 8.56 17.91
N GLY A 43 -6.21 8.46 19.16
CA GLY A 43 -6.58 7.39 20.09
C GLY A 43 -5.78 6.08 19.95
N PHE A 44 -4.78 6.03 19.07
CA PHE A 44 -3.82 4.93 18.99
C PHE A 44 -2.76 5.04 20.10
N ARG A 45 -2.38 3.89 20.66
CA ARG A 45 -1.39 3.76 21.73
C ARG A 45 -0.23 2.88 21.27
N PRO A 46 1.03 3.24 21.58
CA PRO A 46 2.16 2.39 21.27
C PRO A 46 2.12 1.12 22.10
N THR A 47 2.57 0.02 21.52
CA THR A 47 2.86 -1.24 22.21
C THR A 47 4.24 -1.75 21.80
N VAL A 48 4.87 -2.54 22.66
CA VAL A 48 6.12 -3.25 22.37
C VAL A 48 5.85 -4.73 22.47
N SER A 49 5.49 -5.37 21.36
CA SER A 49 5.09 -6.78 21.34
C SER A 49 5.85 -7.57 20.29
N LEU A 50 6.35 -8.74 20.71
CA LEU A 50 6.97 -9.77 19.85
C LEU A 50 5.96 -10.52 18.98
N ARG A 51 4.66 -10.41 19.28
CA ARG A 51 3.61 -11.16 18.57
C ARG A 51 3.23 -10.53 17.23
N PHE A 52 3.63 -9.29 17.01
CA PHE A 52 3.28 -8.53 15.83
C PHE A 52 4.54 -8.18 15.02
N PRO A 53 4.41 -7.89 13.71
CA PRO A 53 5.52 -7.44 12.90
C PRO A 53 6.24 -6.25 13.53
N GLU A 54 7.56 -6.22 13.37
CA GLU A 54 8.41 -5.15 13.89
C GLU A 54 8.23 -3.85 13.08
N ALA A 55 8.42 -2.71 13.74
CA ALA A 55 8.51 -1.42 13.08
C ALA A 55 9.75 -1.35 12.19
N VAL A 56 9.63 -0.66 11.06
CA VAL A 56 10.73 -0.48 10.11
C VAL A 56 11.37 0.88 10.33
N ALA A 57 12.65 0.89 10.71
CA ALA A 57 13.41 2.11 10.87
C ALA A 57 13.84 2.65 9.50
N MET A 58 13.67 3.97 9.31
CA MET A 58 14.10 4.65 8.10
C MET A 58 15.60 4.97 8.22
N ARG A 59 16.44 4.11 7.63
CA ARG A 59 17.91 4.16 7.73
C ARG A 59 18.54 5.37 7.04
N TYR A 60 17.90 5.84 5.98
CA TYR A 60 18.39 6.88 5.10
C TYR A 60 17.35 8.00 4.97
N LYS A 61 17.59 8.93 4.04
CA LYS A 61 16.61 9.99 3.70
C LYS A 61 15.46 9.51 2.83
N VAL A 62 15.44 8.24 2.41
CA VAL A 62 14.42 7.67 1.53
C VAL A 62 14.04 6.27 2.04
N LEU A 63 12.75 5.95 1.96
CA LEU A 63 12.18 4.65 2.31
C LEU A 63 11.24 4.17 1.22
N ASN A 64 11.59 3.03 0.60
CA ASN A 64 10.81 2.43 -0.47
C ASN A 64 9.79 1.44 0.07
N ILE A 65 8.53 1.60 -0.33
CA ILE A 65 7.39 0.83 0.18
C ILE A 65 6.70 0.13 -0.98
N GLY A 66 6.48 -1.18 -0.83
CA GLY A 66 5.79 -1.95 -1.85
C GLY A 66 5.70 -3.44 -1.58
N LYS A 67 5.27 -4.17 -2.61
CA LYS A 67 5.16 -5.63 -2.60
C LYS A 67 6.49 -6.27 -3.00
N GLY A 68 6.97 -7.22 -2.21
CA GLY A 68 8.18 -8.01 -2.49
C GLY A 68 9.44 -7.47 -1.82
N SER A 69 10.48 -8.30 -1.80
CA SER A 69 11.73 -8.11 -1.04
C SER A 69 12.66 -7.02 -1.58
N ALA A 70 12.37 -6.43 -2.74
CA ALA A 70 13.13 -5.31 -3.28
C ALA A 70 12.85 -3.98 -2.53
N ASN A 71 11.79 -3.94 -1.72
CA ASN A 71 11.41 -2.77 -0.93
C ASN A 71 11.96 -2.88 0.48
N GLU A 72 12.33 -1.74 1.07
CA GLU A 72 12.72 -1.65 2.48
C GLU A 72 11.54 -1.98 3.39
N VAL A 73 10.32 -1.56 2.99
CA VAL A 73 9.07 -1.97 3.61
C VAL A 73 8.32 -2.91 2.67
N ASN A 74 8.49 -4.22 2.87
CA ASN A 74 7.68 -5.21 2.18
C ASN A 74 6.30 -5.34 2.86
N LEU A 75 5.26 -4.82 2.19
CA LEU A 75 3.89 -4.80 2.70
C LEU A 75 3.31 -6.21 2.96
N GLU A 76 3.80 -7.25 2.27
CA GLU A 76 3.34 -8.63 2.46
C GLU A 76 3.67 -9.18 3.85
N ASN A 77 4.67 -8.62 4.54
CA ASN A 77 5.06 -9.04 5.88
C ASN A 77 4.09 -8.53 6.97
N PHE A 78 3.22 -7.58 6.64
CA PHE A 78 2.32 -6.91 7.58
C PHE A 78 0.87 -7.29 7.41
N GLY A 79 0.52 -7.89 6.26
CA GLY A 79 -0.82 -8.35 5.98
C GLY A 79 -1.02 -8.63 4.50
N TYR A 80 -2.09 -9.36 4.19
CA TYR A 80 -2.47 -9.66 2.82
C TYR A 80 -3.35 -8.56 2.23
N CYS A 81 -3.05 -8.13 1.01
CA CYS A 81 -3.89 -7.20 0.26
C CYS A 81 -3.70 -7.43 -1.25
N ASN A 82 -4.79 -7.31 -2.01
CA ASN A 82 -4.75 -7.35 -3.47
C ASN A 82 -4.45 -5.99 -4.11
N TYR A 83 -4.56 -4.90 -3.33
CA TYR A 83 -4.37 -3.53 -3.78
C TYR A 83 -3.05 -2.95 -3.25
N ILE A 84 -1.98 -3.74 -3.30
CA ILE A 84 -0.62 -3.28 -3.04
C ILE A 84 0.24 -3.50 -4.30
N SER A 85 0.93 -2.45 -4.73
CA SER A 85 1.80 -2.49 -5.91
C SER A 85 3.25 -2.84 -5.55
N PRO A 86 4.04 -3.42 -6.48
CA PRO A 86 5.48 -3.66 -6.27
C PRO A 86 6.26 -2.41 -5.87
N LYS A 87 5.94 -1.27 -6.47
CA LYS A 87 6.35 0.07 -6.02
C LYS A 87 5.08 0.83 -5.64
N HIS A 88 4.78 0.91 -4.35
CA HIS A 88 3.53 1.48 -3.87
C HIS A 88 3.68 2.96 -3.54
N ALA A 89 4.67 3.29 -2.72
CA ALA A 89 4.95 4.65 -2.30
C ALA A 89 6.43 4.80 -1.95
N VAL A 90 6.88 6.04 -1.87
CA VAL A 90 8.19 6.40 -1.33
C VAL A 90 7.99 7.47 -0.28
N ILE A 91 8.62 7.30 0.87
CA ILE A 91 8.77 8.36 1.87
C ILE A 91 10.18 8.90 1.76
N PHE A 92 10.33 10.21 1.78
CA PHE A 92 11.65 10.84 1.81
C PHE A 92 11.67 12.04 2.76
N PHE A 93 12.86 12.42 3.21
CA PHE A 93 13.07 13.64 3.97
C PHE A 93 13.57 14.73 3.03
N ASP A 94 12.81 15.81 2.88
CA ASP A 94 13.23 17.00 2.15
C ASP A 94 14.06 17.90 3.06
N GLU A 95 15.32 18.13 2.69
CA GLU A 95 16.25 18.98 3.44
C GLU A 95 15.97 20.47 3.27
N TYR A 96 15.29 20.87 2.19
CA TYR A 96 14.97 22.28 1.97
C TYR A 96 13.84 22.73 2.91
N THR A 97 12.76 21.95 2.98
CA THR A 97 11.62 22.24 3.87
C THR A 97 11.75 21.64 5.27
N ASN A 98 12.70 20.73 5.50
CA ASN A 98 12.86 19.95 6.74
C ASN A 98 11.61 19.14 7.11
N HIS A 99 10.94 18.59 6.10
CA HIS A 99 9.74 17.77 6.28
C HIS A 99 9.90 16.39 5.65
N TYR A 100 9.15 15.44 6.19
CA TYR A 100 8.96 14.16 5.53
C TYR A 100 7.84 14.28 4.52
N GLU A 101 8.03 13.67 3.36
CA GLU A 101 7.07 13.67 2.28
C GLU A 101 6.84 12.25 1.79
N LEU A 102 5.59 11.92 1.45
CA LEU A 102 5.20 10.66 0.84
C LEU A 102 4.71 10.92 -0.59
N ILE A 103 5.26 10.20 -1.55
CA ILE A 103 4.78 10.18 -2.93
C ILE A 103 4.12 8.83 -3.19
N ASN A 104 2.87 8.87 -3.64
CA ASN A 104 2.15 7.70 -4.11
C ASN A 104 2.59 7.33 -5.54
N TYR A 105 2.90 6.06 -5.76
CA TYR A 105 3.11 5.49 -7.10
C TYR A 105 2.05 4.45 -7.46
N ALA A 106 1.26 3.99 -6.50
CA ALA A 106 0.28 2.94 -6.71
C ALA A 106 -0.97 3.45 -7.44
N PRO A 107 -1.51 2.69 -8.42
CA PRO A 107 -2.78 3.02 -9.07
C PRO A 107 -3.98 3.03 -8.10
N CYS A 108 -3.92 2.22 -7.03
CA CYS A 108 -4.95 2.15 -6.00
C CYS A 108 -4.88 3.28 -4.96
N GLY A 109 -3.84 4.12 -5.02
CA GLY A 109 -3.63 5.22 -4.09
C GLY A 109 -3.18 4.81 -2.69
N THR A 110 -2.76 5.81 -1.93
CA THR A 110 -2.34 5.73 -0.55
C THR A 110 -3.22 6.65 0.28
N TYR A 111 -3.60 6.26 1.49
CA TYR A 111 -4.28 7.17 2.42
C TYR A 111 -3.29 7.71 3.45
N VAL A 112 -3.32 9.03 3.68
CA VAL A 112 -2.60 9.70 4.77
C VAL A 112 -3.63 10.46 5.58
N ASN A 113 -3.79 10.12 6.87
CA ASN A 113 -4.80 10.71 7.76
C ASN A 113 -6.21 10.70 7.12
N ASN A 114 -6.59 9.58 6.50
CA ASN A 114 -7.84 9.37 5.78
C ASN A 114 -8.02 10.21 4.50
N VAL A 115 -7.05 11.02 4.11
CA VAL A 115 -7.02 11.71 2.81
C VAL A 115 -6.39 10.78 1.78
N LEU A 116 -7.08 10.57 0.65
CA LEU A 116 -6.59 9.76 -0.45
C LEU A 116 -5.59 10.56 -1.30
N TYR A 117 -4.40 10.01 -1.48
CA TYR A 117 -3.37 10.44 -2.41
C TYR A 117 -3.31 9.44 -3.56
N SER A 118 -3.65 9.87 -4.75
CA SER A 118 -3.71 9.01 -5.94
C SER A 118 -3.18 9.76 -7.15
N ASN A 119 -2.72 8.99 -8.13
CA ASN A 119 -2.28 9.57 -9.39
C ASN A 119 -3.53 9.81 -10.22
N ASN A 120 -3.62 10.98 -10.85
CA ASN A 120 -4.71 11.25 -11.78
C ASN A 120 -4.54 10.35 -13.02
N THR A 121 -5.19 9.19 -13.02
CA THR A 121 -5.17 8.24 -14.14
C THR A 121 -6.11 8.66 -15.27
N SER A 122 -6.55 9.92 -15.33
CA SER A 122 -7.29 10.47 -16.46
C SER A 122 -6.42 10.66 -17.71
N THR A 123 -5.65 9.64 -18.09
CA THR A 123 -5.21 9.46 -19.48
C THR A 123 -6.38 8.99 -20.34
N LYS A 124 -7.46 9.77 -20.39
CA LYS A 124 -8.00 10.07 -21.71
C LYS A 124 -6.95 10.97 -22.36
N ARG A 125 -6.00 10.37 -23.06
CA ARG A 125 -5.32 11.09 -24.15
C ARG A 125 -6.45 11.77 -24.94
N PRO A 126 -6.32 13.04 -25.37
CA PRO A 126 -7.28 13.57 -26.32
C PRO A 126 -7.31 12.58 -27.49
N GLU A 127 -8.40 11.84 -27.59
CA GLU A 127 -8.69 11.02 -28.75
C GLU A 127 -8.70 12.03 -29.90
N VAL A 128 -7.64 12.01 -30.69
CA VAL A 128 -7.69 12.57 -32.03
C VAL A 128 -8.89 11.88 -32.65
N THR A 129 -9.92 12.66 -32.91
CA THR A 129 -11.15 12.28 -33.60
C THR A 129 -10.79 11.46 -34.85
N VAL A 130 -10.86 10.14 -34.72
CA VAL A 130 -11.04 9.21 -35.82
C VAL A 130 -12.04 8.17 -35.34
N SER A 131 -13.29 8.45 -35.67
CA SER A 131 -14.43 7.58 -35.54
C SER A 131 -14.24 6.29 -36.37
N SER A 132 -13.93 5.14 -35.76
CA SER A 132 -14.08 3.84 -36.46
C SER A 132 -14.04 2.54 -35.65
N ASP A 133 -14.00 2.49 -34.32
CA ASP A 133 -13.71 1.20 -33.62
C ASP A 133 -14.88 0.43 -32.98
N GLU A 134 -16.11 0.98 -32.96
CA GLU A 134 -17.27 0.21 -32.45
C GLU A 134 -17.75 -0.87 -33.44
N LYS A 135 -17.41 -0.75 -34.73
CA LYS A 135 -17.82 -1.72 -35.76
C LYS A 135 -16.92 -2.95 -35.84
N CYS A 136 -15.63 -2.83 -35.49
CA CYS A 136 -14.68 -3.95 -35.62
C CYS A 136 -14.87 -5.05 -34.56
N ALA A 137 -15.22 -4.69 -33.31
CA ALA A 137 -15.47 -5.66 -32.25
C ALA A 137 -16.67 -6.58 -32.57
N ASN A 138 -17.69 -6.05 -33.25
CA ASN A 138 -18.88 -6.81 -33.61
C ASN A 138 -18.61 -7.80 -34.76
N VAL A 139 -17.72 -7.42 -35.69
CA VAL A 139 -17.30 -8.31 -36.80
C VAL A 139 -16.42 -9.45 -36.28
N GLU A 140 -15.49 -9.19 -35.35
CA GLU A 140 -14.63 -10.24 -34.79
C GLU A 140 -15.39 -11.32 -34.01
N ILE A 141 -16.45 -10.95 -33.30
CA ILE A 141 -17.31 -11.88 -32.57
C ILE A 141 -18.10 -12.75 -33.56
N GLN A 142 -18.65 -12.14 -34.62
CA GLN A 142 -19.40 -12.86 -35.65
C GLN A 142 -18.52 -13.81 -36.48
N VAL A 143 -17.29 -13.41 -36.80
CA VAL A 143 -16.32 -14.27 -37.51
C VAL A 143 -15.93 -15.48 -36.65
N ARG A 144 -15.76 -15.29 -35.33
CA ARG A 144 -15.47 -16.38 -34.39
C ARG A 144 -16.61 -17.42 -34.32
N ASP A 145 -17.86 -16.98 -34.29
CA ASP A 145 -19.03 -17.88 -34.26
C ASP A 145 -19.21 -18.69 -35.56
N ILE A 146 -18.86 -18.10 -36.71
CA ILE A 146 -18.91 -18.80 -38.01
C ILE A 146 -17.82 -19.89 -38.09
N ILE A 147 -16.63 -19.62 -37.55
CA ILE A 147 -15.51 -20.58 -37.50
C ILE A 147 -15.86 -21.76 -36.58
N ASP A 148 -16.48 -21.51 -35.44
CA ASP A 148 -16.85 -22.56 -34.47
C ASP A 148 -17.97 -23.47 -35.01
N LYS A 149 -18.95 -22.92 -35.74
CA LYS A 149 -19.98 -23.71 -36.47
C LYS A 149 -19.37 -24.63 -37.54
N LYS A 150 -18.34 -24.17 -38.26
CA LYS A 150 -17.68 -24.97 -39.32
C LYS A 150 -16.79 -26.09 -38.76
N ARG A 151 -16.32 -25.98 -37.51
CA ARG A 151 -15.42 -26.95 -36.86
C ARG A 151 -16.15 -28.00 -36.01
N LYS A 152 -17.49 -27.98 -35.91
CA LYS A 152 -18.29 -28.87 -35.04
C LYS A 152 -17.79 -28.92 -33.58
N ILE A 153 -17.23 -27.82 -33.08
CA ILE A 153 -16.76 -27.73 -31.69
C ILE A 153 -17.92 -27.21 -30.83
N SER A 154 -18.51 -28.09 -30.01
CA SER A 154 -19.45 -27.67 -28.97
C SER A 154 -18.66 -27.19 -27.74
N ARG A 155 -18.48 -25.88 -27.60
CA ARG A 155 -18.10 -25.29 -26.30
C ARG A 155 -19.38 -25.11 -25.49
N VAL A 156 -19.68 -26.11 -24.66
CA VAL A 156 -20.72 -26.02 -23.65
C VAL A 156 -20.41 -24.82 -22.75
N ARG A 157 -21.20 -23.75 -22.89
CA ARG A 157 -21.32 -22.70 -21.88
C ARG A 157 -21.94 -23.36 -20.65
N LYS A 158 -21.15 -23.62 -19.61
CA LYS A 158 -21.71 -24.07 -18.34
C LYS A 158 -22.03 -22.86 -17.47
N SER A 159 -23.24 -22.34 -17.66
CA SER A 159 -23.99 -21.69 -16.60
C SER A 159 -24.62 -22.78 -15.74
N SER A 160 -24.18 -22.93 -14.49
CA SER A 160 -24.97 -23.47 -13.37
C SER A 160 -24.03 -23.83 -12.22
N LEU A 161 -24.29 -23.21 -11.06
CA LEU A 161 -24.48 -23.90 -9.79
C LEU A 161 -24.12 -25.39 -9.83
N ASP A 162 -22.99 -25.77 -9.24
CA ASP A 162 -22.77 -27.15 -8.78
C ASP A 162 -21.61 -27.18 -7.79
N ASN A 163 -21.95 -27.58 -6.58
CA ASN A 163 -21.05 -27.86 -5.48
C ASN A 163 -19.96 -28.85 -5.91
N LYS A 164 -18.71 -28.40 -5.95
CA LYS A 164 -17.55 -29.27 -5.84
C LYS A 164 -16.88 -28.97 -4.51
N MET A 165 -17.03 -29.90 -3.57
CA MET A 165 -16.19 -29.97 -2.38
C MET A 165 -14.75 -30.19 -2.83
N THR A 166 -13.96 -29.12 -2.84
CA THR A 166 -12.50 -29.19 -2.80
C THR A 166 -12.09 -29.20 -1.34
N ALA A 167 -11.17 -30.10 -0.99
CA ALA A 167 -10.64 -30.25 0.35
C ALA A 167 -10.30 -28.88 0.96
N VAL A 168 -10.85 -28.63 2.15
CA VAL A 168 -10.54 -27.46 2.95
C VAL A 168 -9.14 -27.69 3.52
N ASP A 169 -8.14 -27.20 2.80
CA ASP A 169 -6.89 -26.85 3.45
C ASP A 169 -7.15 -25.57 4.23
N CYS A 170 -7.29 -25.73 5.53
CA CYS A 170 -7.44 -24.69 6.52
C CYS A 170 -6.14 -23.89 6.66
N ILE A 171 -5.93 -22.95 5.75
CA ILE A 171 -5.20 -21.72 6.03
C ILE A 171 -6.24 -20.61 5.92
N ASP A 172 -6.58 -19.99 7.05
CA ASP A 172 -7.55 -18.91 7.15
C ASP A 172 -7.47 -18.00 5.93
N LYS A 173 -8.56 -17.99 5.16
CA LYS A 173 -8.67 -17.29 3.89
C LYS A 173 -8.38 -15.82 4.16
N LEU A 174 -7.16 -15.38 3.88
CA LEU A 174 -6.76 -13.98 4.00
C LEU A 174 -7.58 -13.21 2.97
N GLU A 175 -8.68 -12.60 3.41
CA GLU A 175 -9.56 -11.83 2.55
C GLU A 175 -9.13 -10.37 2.54
N CYS A 176 -9.05 -9.80 1.34
CA CYS A 176 -8.75 -8.39 1.16
C CYS A 176 -10.03 -7.56 1.33
N CYS A 177 -10.03 -6.59 2.25
CA CYS A 177 -11.19 -5.75 2.57
C CYS A 177 -11.31 -4.47 1.72
N CYS A 178 -10.50 -4.31 0.67
CA CYS A 178 -10.54 -3.11 -0.17
C CYS A 178 -11.73 -3.16 -1.14
N SER A 179 -12.48 -2.06 -1.22
CA SER A 179 -13.48 -1.84 -2.27
C SER A 179 -12.83 -1.12 -3.46
N ASN A 180 -13.01 -1.64 -4.68
CA ASN A 180 -12.48 -1.01 -5.89
C ASN A 180 -13.40 0.10 -6.39
N ASN A 181 -13.33 1.28 -5.78
CA ASN A 181 -14.06 2.46 -6.26
C ASN A 181 -13.15 3.32 -7.14
N GLN A 182 -13.20 3.09 -8.44
CA GLN A 182 -12.45 3.88 -9.43
C GLN A 182 -12.81 5.38 -9.39
N ASP A 183 -14.02 5.73 -8.98
CA ASP A 183 -14.46 7.13 -8.86
C ASP A 183 -13.79 7.86 -7.69
N ASP A 184 -13.44 7.15 -6.61
CA ASP A 184 -12.75 7.75 -5.47
C ASP A 184 -11.30 8.08 -5.82
N LEU A 185 -10.65 7.25 -6.65
CA LEU A 185 -9.29 7.50 -7.15
C LEU A 185 -9.17 8.79 -7.98
N ARG A 186 -10.28 9.25 -8.58
CA ARG A 186 -10.31 10.51 -9.35
C ARG A 186 -10.47 11.75 -8.46
N LYS A 187 -10.85 11.57 -7.20
CA LYS A 187 -11.02 12.63 -6.20
C LYS A 187 -9.81 12.75 -5.28
N GLY A 188 -8.87 11.81 -5.37
CA GLY A 188 -7.66 11.84 -4.56
C GLY A 188 -6.76 13.02 -4.94
N TRP A 189 -5.93 13.39 -3.99
CA TRP A 189 -4.99 14.49 -4.14
C TRP A 189 -3.77 14.05 -4.95
N GLU A 190 -3.38 14.87 -5.93
CA GLU A 190 -2.22 14.64 -6.79
C GLU A 190 -1.03 15.45 -6.23
N GLY A 191 0.00 14.76 -5.74
CA GLY A 191 1.21 15.37 -5.18
C GLY A 191 1.80 14.57 -4.01
N SER A 192 2.73 15.19 -3.28
CA SER A 192 3.31 14.61 -2.07
C SER A 192 2.51 14.93 -0.80
N ALA A 193 2.38 13.96 0.09
CA ALA A 193 1.80 14.16 1.41
C ALA A 193 2.90 14.55 2.42
N VAL A 194 2.78 15.69 3.09
CA VAL A 194 3.64 16.01 4.22
C VAL A 194 3.30 15.10 5.40
N LEU A 195 4.32 14.46 5.97
CA LEU A 195 4.21 13.57 7.11
C LEU A 195 4.78 14.22 8.38
N SER A 196 4.02 14.10 9.47
CA SER A 196 4.45 14.48 10.81
C SER A 196 4.47 13.25 11.71
N HIS A 197 5.12 13.35 12.87
CA HIS A 197 4.95 12.34 13.92
C HIS A 197 3.45 12.07 14.13
N GLY A 198 3.08 10.79 14.16
CA GLY A 198 1.71 10.33 14.30
C GLY A 198 0.98 10.10 12.99
N SER A 199 1.42 10.59 11.82
CA SER A 199 0.66 10.44 10.56
C SER A 199 0.24 8.99 10.30
N LEU A 200 -1.07 8.76 10.15
CA LEU A 200 -1.65 7.45 9.85
C LEU A 200 -1.58 7.19 8.35
N LEU A 201 -0.80 6.19 7.96
CA LEU A 201 -0.61 5.75 6.59
C LEU A 201 -1.41 4.48 6.35
N ARG A 202 -2.08 4.37 5.20
CA ARG A 202 -2.73 3.12 4.79
C ARG A 202 -2.48 2.83 3.32
N PHE A 203 -1.92 1.65 3.08
CA PHE A 203 -1.61 1.07 1.77
C PHE A 203 -2.49 -0.17 1.57
N GLY A 204 -3.59 -0.01 0.85
CA GLY A 204 -4.61 -1.05 0.75
C GLY A 204 -5.19 -1.44 2.12
N CYS A 205 -5.00 -2.69 2.55
CA CYS A 205 -5.47 -3.20 3.85
C CYS A 205 -4.46 -3.02 5.00
N VAL A 206 -3.22 -2.62 4.70
CA VAL A 206 -2.15 -2.52 5.70
C VAL A 206 -2.04 -1.06 6.14
N SER A 207 -1.91 -0.83 7.45
CA SER A 207 -1.82 0.52 8.03
C SER A 207 -0.61 0.66 8.94
N PHE A 208 -0.06 1.87 9.00
CA PHE A 208 1.11 2.22 9.79
C PHE A 208 0.91 3.59 10.45
N VAL A 209 1.55 3.79 11.58
CA VAL A 209 1.78 5.10 12.17
C VAL A 209 3.21 5.51 11.83
N PHE A 210 3.37 6.66 11.17
CA PHE A 210 4.67 7.27 10.94
C PHE A 210 5.15 7.93 12.24
N SER A 211 6.30 7.51 12.76
CA SER A 211 6.82 7.99 14.04
C SER A 211 8.20 8.60 13.86
N ILE A 212 8.39 9.84 14.27
CA ILE A 212 9.71 10.48 14.36
C ILE A 212 10.44 9.99 15.61
N VAL A 213 11.73 9.71 15.47
CA VAL A 213 12.64 9.29 16.55
C VAL A 213 13.46 10.52 16.95
N GLU A 214 13.38 10.90 18.23
CA GLU A 214 14.16 12.02 18.76
C GLU A 214 15.49 11.45 19.24
N CYS A 215 16.50 11.42 18.35
CA CYS A 215 17.84 11.09 18.79
C CYS A 215 18.41 12.31 19.53
N THR A 216 18.30 12.32 20.87
CA THR A 216 19.00 13.31 21.70
C THR A 216 20.50 13.02 21.65
N SER A 217 21.21 13.60 20.69
CA SER A 217 22.66 13.80 20.86
C SER A 217 22.87 15.04 21.75
N PRO A 218 23.59 14.94 22.89
CA PRO A 218 24.09 16.12 23.59
C PRO A 218 25.13 16.89 22.78
#